data_AF-A0A3S2X5F4-F1
#
_entry.id   AF-A0A3S2X5F4-F1
#
_cell.length_a   1.000
_cell.length_b   1.000
_cell.length_c   1.000
_cell.angle_alpha   90.00
_cell.angle_beta   90.00
_cell.angle_gamma   90.00
#
_symmetry.space_group_name_H-M   'P 1'
#
loop_
_entity.id
_entity.type
_entity.pdbx_description
1 polymer ?
#
loop_
_entity_poly.entity_id
_entity_poly.type
_entity_poly.pdbx_seq_one_letter_code
_entity_poly.pdbx_strand_id
1 'polypeptide(L)' 'MTKRERRTCTPEFKKQMVQLYQNGKTKRAIIDEYDLTPSSLYRWINQDEVLLKKKTIVLLKNMSF' A
#
# COMPACT_ATOMS: atom_id res chain seq x y z
N MET A 1 24.92 7.98 -14.02
CA MET A 1 23.70 7.28 -13.54
C MET A 1 24.07 6.46 -12.31
N THR A 2 23.80 6.97 -11.11
CA THR A 2 23.94 6.20 -9.89
C THR A 2 22.86 5.13 -9.88
N LYS A 3 23.28 3.86 -9.93
CA LYS A 3 22.40 2.70 -9.91
C LYS A 3 21.70 2.70 -8.55
N ARG A 4 20.45 3.17 -8.50
CA ARG A 4 19.63 3.16 -7.29
C ARG A 4 19.63 1.72 -6.77
N GLU A 5 20.20 1.52 -5.60
CA GLU A 5 20.28 0.21 -4.94
C GLU A 5 18.88 -0.40 -4.94
N ARG A 6 18.75 -1.66 -5.37
CA ARG A 6 17.46 -2.35 -5.44
C ARG A 6 16.88 -2.37 -4.04
N ARG A 7 16.03 -1.39 -3.72
CA ARG A 7 15.29 -1.39 -2.46
C ARG A 7 14.47 -2.65 -2.47
N THR A 8 14.80 -3.58 -1.59
CA THR A 8 13.99 -4.76 -1.31
C THR A 8 12.63 -4.23 -0.90
N CYS A 9 11.70 -4.22 -1.86
CA CYS A 9 10.35 -3.73 -1.62
C CYS A 9 9.61 -4.81 -0.82
N THR A 10 9.86 -4.81 0.48
CA THR A 10 9.29 -5.76 1.43
C THR A 10 7.76 -5.61 1.44
N PRO A 11 7.03 -6.68 1.77
CA PRO A 11 5.57 -6.62 1.87
C PRO A 11 5.10 -5.58 2.90
N GLU A 12 5.87 -5.32 3.95
CA GLU A 12 5.58 -4.29 4.95
C GLU A 12 5.71 -2.88 4.37
N PHE A 13 6.76 -2.62 3.59
CA PHE A 13 6.93 -1.33 2.91
C PHE A 13 5.74 -1.02 1.99
N LYS A 14 5.27 -2.01 1.24
CA LYS A 14 4.09 -1.86 0.37
C LYS A 14 2.84 -1.49 1.17
N LYS A 15 2.62 -2.13 2.33
CA LYS A 15 1.51 -1.80 3.23
C LYS A 15 1.64 -0.37 3.74
N GLN A 16 2.82 0.05 4.17
CA GLN A 16 3.03 1.43 4.63
C GLN A 16 2.67 2.46 3.53
N MET A 17 3.07 2.22 2.28
CA MET A 17 2.73 3.13 1.17
C MET A 17 1.21 3.23 0.93
N VAL A 18 0.50 2.11 1.01
CA VAL A 18 -0.96 2.10 0.84
C VAL A 18 -1.67 2.72 2.04
N GLN A 19 -1.17 2.51 3.26
CA GLN A 19 -1.70 3.18 4.45
C GLN A 19 -1.52 4.70 4.39
N LEU A 20 -0.40 5.21 3.87
CA LEU A 20 -0.22 6.65 3.64
C LEU A 20 -1.29 7.20 2.69
N TYR A 21 -1.62 6.46 1.62
CA TYR A 21 -2.70 6.81 0.72
C TYR A 21 -4.08 6.80 1.41
N GLN A 22 -4.36 5.78 2.22
CA GLN A 22 -5.60 5.70 3.00
C GLN A 22 -5.72 6.82 4.05
N ASN A 23 -4.60 7.28 4.61
CA ASN A 23 -4.55 8.43 5.52
C ASN A 23 -4.71 9.79 4.83
N GLY A 24 -4.96 9.82 3.51
CA GLY A 24 -5.23 11.05 2.76
C GLY A 24 -4.03 11.67 2.05
N LYS A 25 -2.84 11.04 2.07
CA LYS A 25 -1.74 11.49 1.18
C LYS A 25 -2.12 11.19 -0.27
N THR A 26 -1.86 12.14 -1.15
CA THR A 26 -2.06 11.95 -2.59
C THR A 26 -1.01 10.99 -3.15
N LYS A 27 -1.43 10.16 -4.12
CA LYS A 27 -0.58 9.20 -4.83
C LYS A 27 0.71 9.84 -5.33
N ARG A 28 0.60 11.08 -5.85
CA ARG A 28 1.70 11.85 -6.42
C ARG A 28 2.75 12.27 -5.38
N ALA A 29 2.32 12.66 -4.18
CA ALA A 29 3.24 12.94 -3.08
C ALA A 29 4.02 11.69 -2.65
N ILE A 30 3.35 10.53 -2.57
CA ILE A 30 3.99 9.26 -2.21
C ILE A 30 4.96 8.81 -3.32
N ILE A 31 4.59 9.00 -4.58
CA ILE A 31 5.45 8.71 -5.74
C ILE A 31 6.70 9.56 -5.75
N ASP A 32 6.58 10.85 -5.45
CA ASP A 32 7.69 11.80 -5.45
C ASP A 32 8.63 11.57 -4.24
N GLU A 33 8.07 11.46 -3.04
CA GLU A 33 8.82 11.30 -1.78
C GLU A 33 9.58 9.97 -1.70
N TYR A 34 9.03 8.91 -2.29
CA TYR A 34 9.62 7.56 -2.25
C TYR A 34 10.14 7.08 -3.61
N ASP A 35 10.15 7.94 -4.64
CA ASP A 35 10.58 7.64 -6.01
C ASP A 35 9.94 6.34 -6.56
N LEU A 36 8.62 6.23 -6.37
CA LEU A 36 7.86 5.04 -6.73
C LEU A 36 7.27 5.16 -8.14
N THR A 37 7.24 4.05 -8.88
CA THR A 37 6.49 4.03 -10.13
C THR A 37 4.98 4.07 -9.86
N PRO A 38 4.19 4.93 -10.55
CA PRO A 38 2.75 5.01 -10.37
C PRO A 38 2.05 3.66 -10.57
N SER A 39 2.52 2.86 -11.52
CA SER A 39 2.03 1.51 -11.81
C SER A 39 2.18 0.56 -10.62
N SER A 40 3.30 0.66 -9.91
CA SER A 40 3.59 -0.15 -8.72
C SER A 40 2.64 0.21 -7.58
N LEU A 41 2.48 1.52 -7.30
CA LEU A 41 1.57 2.01 -6.26
C LEU A 41 0.12 1.61 -6.56
N TYR A 42 -0.33 1.76 -7.81
CA TYR A 42 -1.68 1.37 -8.23
C TYR A 42 -1.94 -0.12 -8.01
N ARG A 43 -0.98 -0.97 -8.34
CA ARG A 43 -1.08 -2.42 -8.14
C ARG A 43 -1.16 -2.78 -6.65
N TRP A 44 -0.44 -2.06 -5.78
CA TRP A 44 -0.50 -2.28 -4.33
C TRP A 44 -1.81 -1.82 -3.72
N ILE A 45 -2.37 -0.68 -4.16
CA ILE A 45 -3.68 -0.19 -3.69
C ILE A 45 -4.78 -1.19 -4.04
N ASN A 46 -4.81 -1.71 -5.28
CA ASN A 46 -5.77 -2.74 -5.68
C ASN A 46 -5.63 -4.01 -4.83
N GLN A 47 -4.40 -4.42 -4.54
CA GLN A 47 -4.15 -5.60 -3.72
C GLN A 47 -4.58 -5.38 -2.26
N ASP A 48 -4.43 -4.17 -1.73
CA ASP A 48 -4.88 -3.82 -0.38
C ASP A 48 -6.41 -3.70 -0.29
N GLU A 49 -7.11 -3.16 -1.29
CA GLU A 49 -8.58 -3.11 -1.31
C GLU A 49 -9.19 -4.51 -1.18
N VAL A 50 -8.63 -5.48 -1.90
CA VAL A 50 -9.03 -6.90 -1.81
C VAL A 50 -8.75 -7.46 -0.41
N LEU A 51 -7.66 -7.06 0.23
CA LEU A 51 -7.31 -7.50 1.59
C LEU A 51 -8.18 -6.82 2.65
N LEU A 52 -8.54 -5.55 2.49
CA LEU A 52 -9.38 -4.80 3.43
C LEU A 52 -10.79 -5.39 3.46
N LYS A 53 -11.37 -5.71 2.29
CA LYS A 53 -12.66 -6.41 2.21
C LYS A 53 -12.63 -7.75 2.95
N LYS A 54 -11.52 -8.49 2.86
CA LYS A 54 -11.35 -9.75 3.61
C LYS A 54 -11.20 -9.51 5.12
N LYS A 55 -10.42 -8.51 5.51
CA LYS A 55 -10.17 -8.17 6.92
C LYS A 55 -11.43 -7.68 7.64
N THR A 56 -12.25 -6.84 6.99
CA THR A 56 -13.52 -6.38 7.56
C THR A 56 -14.54 -7.50 7.71
N ILE A 57 -14.63 -8.42 6.75
CA ILE A 57 -15.52 -9.60 6.86
C ILE A 57 -15.11 -10.48 8.05
N VAL A 58 -13.80 -10.69 8.27
CA VAL A 58 -13.29 -11.46 9.41
C VAL A 58 -13.54 -10.73 10.74
N LEU A 59 -13.33 -9.42 10.79
CA LEU A 59 -13.60 -8.62 12.01
C LEU A 59 -15.09 -8.59 12.35
N LEU A 60 -15.98 -8.41 11.37
CA LEU A 60 -17.43 -8.44 11.56
C LEU A 60 -17.90 -9.82 12.05
N LYS A 61 -17.28 -10.90 11.55
CA LYS A 61 -17.60 -12.27 11.99
C LYS A 61 -17.09 -12.59 13.39
N ASN A 62 -16.02 -11.94 13.85
CA ASN A 62 -15.49 -12.09 15.20
C ASN A 62 -16.16 -11.16 16.24
N MET A 63 -16.96 -10.19 15.80
CA MET A 63 -17.74 -9.29 16.67
C MET A 63 -19.18 -9.77 16.94
N SER A 64 -19.67 -10.76 16.19
CA SER A 64 -20.89 -11.49 16.54
C SER A 64 -20.54 -12.66 17.46
N PHE A 65 -20.35 -12.36 18.74
CA PHE A 65 -20.51 -13.31 19.85
C PHE A 65 -21.78 -12.93 20.62
#